data_AF-A0A7C5Y6Z5-F1
#
_entry.id   AF-A0A7C5Y6Z5-F1
#
_cell.length_a   1.000
_cell.length_b   1.000
_cell.length_c   1.000
_cell.angle_alpha   90.00
_cell.angle_beta   90.00
_cell.angle_gamma   90.00
#
_symmetry.space_group_name_H-M   'P 1'
#
loop_
_entity.id
_entity.type
_entity.pdbx_description
1 polymer ?
#
loop_
_entity_poly.entity_id
_entity_poly.type
_entity_poly.pdbx_seq_one_letter_code
_entity_poly.pdbx_strand_id
1 'polypeptide(L)'
;MLVISLESMLKGLGAMRVKTIKQRECEVVVAEFKDDIFLISLSKGGMTDNYVAKVVPSTKVYSWGCVDIEYSPYGLYVVAEGEEELIKKIISKLSILRSRSSGRT
;
A
#
# COMPACT_ATOMS: atom_id res chain seq x y z
N MET A 1 -7.10 -13.66 -4.76
CA MET A 1 -6.05 -14.24 -3.90
C MET A 1 -5.05 -13.17 -3.46
N LEU A 2 -4.70 -12.23 -4.35
CA LEU A 2 -3.84 -11.07 -4.07
C LEU A 2 -3.90 -10.47 -2.66
N VAL A 3 -5.09 -10.08 -2.18
CA VAL A 3 -5.25 -9.43 -0.86
C VAL A 3 -4.81 -10.34 0.29
N ILE A 4 -5.17 -11.63 0.23
CA ILE A 4 -4.84 -12.62 1.27
C ILE A 4 -3.32 -12.85 1.30
N SER A 5 -2.69 -12.92 0.11
CA SER A 5 -1.23 -13.02 0.01
C SER A 5 -0.53 -11.76 0.53
N LEU A 6 -1.03 -10.56 0.18
CA LEU A 6 -0.45 -9.31 0.64
C LEU A 6 -0.59 -9.15 2.16
N GLU A 7 -1.75 -9.49 2.72
CA GLU A 7 -1.98 -9.47 4.17
C GLU A 7 -0.99 -10.39 4.91
N SER A 8 -0.83 -11.62 4.45
CA SER A 8 0.11 -12.58 5.04
C SER A 8 1.54 -12.06 5.00
N MET A 9 1.95 -11.45 3.88
CA MET A 9 3.27 -10.85 3.72
C MET A 9 3.48 -9.65 4.65
N LEU A 10 2.50 -8.75 4.75
CA LEU A 10 2.57 -7.59 5.63
C LEU A 10 2.68 -8.00 7.11
N LYS A 11 1.91 -9.02 7.52
CA LYS A 11 2.04 -9.61 8.87
C LYS A 11 3.43 -10.21 9.09
N GLY A 12 3.98 -10.92 8.11
CA GLY A 12 5.36 -11.43 8.15
C GLY A 12 6.43 -10.35 8.29
N LEU A 13 6.15 -9.13 7.80
CA LEU A 13 7.02 -7.94 7.93
C LEU A 13 6.82 -7.18 9.26
N GLY A 14 5.99 -7.70 10.16
CA GLY A 14 5.73 -7.12 11.49
C GLY A 14 4.52 -6.19 11.55
N ALA A 15 3.60 -6.23 10.57
CA ALA A 15 2.33 -5.53 10.71
C ALA A 15 1.51 -6.19 11.81
N MET A 16 1.15 -5.41 12.83
CA MET A 16 0.32 -5.84 13.96
C MET A 16 -1.12 -6.06 13.53
N ARG A 17 -1.63 -5.18 12.64
CA ARG A 17 -2.97 -5.27 12.08
C ARG A 17 -2.93 -4.95 10.60
N VAL A 18 -3.70 -5.71 9.84
CA VAL A 18 -3.92 -5.46 8.42
C VAL A 18 -5.42 -5.49 8.19
N LYS A 19 -5.96 -4.47 7.52
CA LYS A 19 -7.38 -4.39 7.17
C LYS A 19 -7.54 -3.98 5.72
N THR A 20 -8.40 -4.70 5.00
CA THR A 20 -8.76 -4.34 3.64
C THR A 20 -10.13 -3.71 3.61
N ILE A 21 -10.23 -2.58 2.92
CA ILE A 21 -11.47 -1.83 2.70
C ILE A 21 -11.71 -1.84 1.20
N LYS A 22 -12.79 -2.51 0.77
CA LYS A 22 -13.19 -2.51 -0.63
C LYS A 22 -13.98 -1.25 -0.94
N GLN A 23 -13.58 -0.55 -1.99
CA GLN A 23 -14.34 0.53 -2.62
C GLN A 23 -14.68 0.08 -4.05
N ARG A 24 -15.51 0.83 -4.79
CA ARG A 24 -16.09 0.34 -6.06
C ARG A 24 -15.06 -0.23 -7.04
N GLU A 25 -14.00 0.53 -7.33
CA GLU A 25 -13.01 0.20 -8.37
C GLU A 25 -11.61 -0.04 -7.81
N CYS A 26 -11.48 -0.09 -6.49
CA CYS A 26 -10.20 -0.16 -5.82
C CYS A 26 -10.33 -0.74 -4.41
N GLU A 27 -9.23 -1.23 -3.88
CA GLU A 27 -9.14 -1.72 -2.52
C GLU A 27 -8.08 -0.91 -1.78
N VAL A 28 -8.36 -0.58 -0.52
CA VAL A 28 -7.39 0.06 0.37
C VAL A 28 -6.98 -0.93 1.44
N VAL A 29 -5.70 -1.27 1.44
CA VAL A 29 -5.09 -2.08 2.49
C VAL A 29 -4.43 -1.15 3.50
N VAL A 30 -4.90 -1.20 4.74
CA VAL A 30 -4.35 -0.50 5.89
C VAL A 30 -3.42 -1.46 6.60
N ALA A 31 -2.13 -1.10 6.71
CA ALA A 31 -1.12 -1.88 7.41
C ALA A 31 -0.59 -1.08 8.61
N GLU A 32 -0.92 -1.54 9.81
CA GLU A 32 -0.52 -0.94 11.09
C GLU A 32 0.70 -1.68 11.63
N PHE A 33 1.82 -0.97 11.74
CA PHE A 33 3.04 -1.37 12.44
C PHE A 33 3.10 -0.63 13.78
N LYS A 34 4.04 -1.01 14.65
CA LYS A 34 4.18 -0.44 16.00
C LYS A 34 4.20 1.10 16.02
N ASP A 35 4.96 1.69 15.12
CA ASP A 35 5.22 3.14 15.12
C ASP A 35 4.67 3.85 13.86
N ASP A 36 4.15 3.09 12.89
CA ASP A 36 3.75 3.60 11.58
C ASP A 36 2.47 2.93 11.08
N ILE A 37 1.60 3.70 10.41
CA ILE A 37 0.47 3.15 9.66
C ILE A 37 0.60 3.55 8.20
N PHE A 38 0.50 2.56 7.32
CA PHE A 38 0.55 2.74 5.87
C PHE A 38 -0.80 2.43 5.22
N LEU A 39 -1.14 3.24 4.23
CA LEU A 39 -2.29 3.05 3.35
C LEU A 39 -1.75 2.59 1.99
N ILE A 40 -2.33 1.52 1.47
CA ILE A 40 -1.95 0.93 0.18
C ILE A 40 -3.22 0.89 -0.68
N SER A 41 -3.32 1.76 -1.68
CA SER A 41 -4.36 1.60 -2.70
C SER A 41 -3.95 0.49 -3.66
N LEU A 42 -4.92 -0.31 -4.09
CA LEU A 42 -4.80 -1.36 -5.10
C LEU A 42 -5.91 -1.15 -6.12
N SER A 43 -5.56 -1.07 -7.39
CA SER A 43 -6.50 -0.98 -8.51
C SER A 43 -5.96 -1.76 -9.72
N LYS A 44 -6.85 -2.13 -10.65
CA LYS A 44 -6.44 -2.57 -11.98
C LYS A 44 -6.30 -1.35 -12.88
N GLY A 45 -5.31 -1.35 -13.76
CA GLY A 45 -5.18 -0.33 -14.80
C GLY A 45 -6.43 -0.29 -15.67
N GLY A 46 -6.96 0.90 -15.93
CA GLY A 46 -8.16 1.04 -16.76
C GLY A 46 -7.92 0.76 -18.24
N MET A 47 -6.68 0.94 -18.72
CA MET A 47 -6.26 0.74 -20.12
C MET A 47 -5.24 -0.39 -20.31
N THR A 48 -4.73 -0.94 -19.21
CA THR A 48 -3.71 -1.99 -19.22
C THR A 48 -4.14 -3.07 -18.23
N ASP A 49 -3.85 -4.33 -18.52
CA ASP A 49 -4.08 -5.44 -17.57
C ASP A 49 -3.13 -5.41 -16.36
N ASN A 50 -2.41 -4.31 -16.16
CA ASN A 50 -1.46 -4.13 -15.08
C ASN A 50 -2.19 -3.83 -13.77
N TYR A 51 -1.58 -4.27 -12.68
CA TYR A 51 -1.92 -3.82 -11.34
C TYR A 51 -1.26 -2.48 -11.06
N VAL A 52 -2.03 -1.58 -10.45
CA VAL A 52 -1.55 -0.28 -9.96
C VAL A 52 -1.75 -0.25 -8.46
N ALA A 53 -0.73 0.22 -7.76
CA ALA A 53 -0.82 0.44 -6.33
C ALA A 53 -0.08 1.71 -5.92
N LYS A 54 -0.43 2.22 -4.76
CA LYS A 54 0.32 3.32 -4.14
C LYS A 54 0.42 3.12 -2.65
N VAL A 55 1.65 3.22 -2.14
CA VAL A 55 1.95 3.10 -0.71
C VAL A 55 2.17 4.49 -0.15
N VAL A 56 1.44 4.86 0.90
CA VAL A 56 1.49 6.19 1.51
C VAL A 56 1.50 6.07 3.04
N PRO A 57 2.34 6.84 3.77
CA PRO A 57 2.17 6.97 5.21
C PRO A 57 0.83 7.64 5.53
N SER A 58 0.04 7.06 6.42
CA SER A 58 -1.29 7.59 6.80
C SER A 58 -1.24 9.03 7.32
N THR A 59 -0.13 9.42 7.98
CA THR A 59 0.11 10.79 8.47
C THR A 59 0.23 11.84 7.36
N LYS A 60 0.23 11.42 6.09
CA LYS A 60 0.36 12.26 4.90
C LYS A 60 -0.89 12.30 4.03
N VAL A 61 -2.01 11.77 4.53
CA VAL A 61 -3.30 11.75 3.83
C VAL A 61 -4.41 12.11 4.81
N TYR A 62 -5.31 13.00 4.40
CA TYR A 62 -6.42 13.44 5.25
C TYR A 62 -7.59 12.45 5.28
N SER A 63 -7.70 11.60 4.27
CA SER A 63 -8.75 10.61 4.09
C SER A 63 -8.17 9.33 3.49
N TRP A 64 -8.84 8.20 3.68
CA TRP A 64 -8.38 6.88 3.26
C TRP A 64 -9.15 6.37 2.02
N GLY A 65 -9.77 7.29 1.27
CA GLY A 65 -10.33 7.01 -0.05
C GLY A 65 -9.22 6.68 -1.06
N CYS A 66 -9.51 5.82 -2.04
CA CYS A 66 -8.51 5.50 -3.06
C CYS A 66 -8.04 6.74 -3.81
N VAL A 67 -8.97 7.64 -4.14
CA VAL A 67 -8.67 8.93 -4.77
C VAL A 67 -7.69 9.73 -3.91
N ASP A 68 -7.95 9.87 -2.62
CA ASP A 68 -7.09 10.66 -1.71
C ASP A 68 -5.67 10.08 -1.62
N ILE A 69 -5.57 8.75 -1.53
CA ILE A 69 -4.29 8.03 -1.54
C ILE A 69 -3.58 8.24 -2.87
N GLU A 70 -4.28 8.04 -3.99
CA GLU A 70 -3.77 8.22 -5.35
C GLU A 70 -3.31 9.65 -5.63
N TYR A 71 -3.94 10.68 -5.09
CA TYR A 71 -3.50 12.06 -5.29
C TYR A 71 -2.47 12.56 -4.27
N SER A 72 -2.17 11.79 -3.21
CA SER A 72 -1.17 12.20 -2.21
C SER A 72 0.24 12.33 -2.79
N PRO A 73 0.93 13.49 -2.70
CA PRO A 73 2.27 13.65 -3.26
C PRO A 73 3.36 12.91 -2.45
N TYR A 74 3.00 12.35 -1.28
CA TYR A 74 3.93 11.73 -0.34
C TYR A 74 4.03 10.20 -0.48
N GLY A 75 3.33 9.63 -1.47
CA GLY A 75 3.31 8.20 -1.74
C GLY A 75 4.30 7.75 -2.80
N LEU A 76 4.51 6.44 -2.87
CA LEU A 76 5.26 5.80 -3.95
C LEU A 76 4.33 4.88 -4.75
N TYR A 77 4.30 5.10 -6.06
CA TYR A 77 3.56 4.26 -6.99
C TYR A 77 4.26 2.92 -7.26
N VAL A 78 3.43 1.93 -7.57
CA VAL A 78 3.79 0.62 -8.05
C VAL A 78 2.93 0.31 -9.26
N VAL A 79 3.56 -0.15 -10.34
CA VAL A 79 2.90 -0.75 -11.50
C VAL A 79 3.52 -2.12 -11.71
N ALA A 80 2.71 -3.14 -11.93
CA ALA A 80 3.14 -4.52 -12.08
C ALA A 80 2.23 -5.29 -13.03
N GLU A 81 2.78 -6.26 -13.76
CA GLU A 81 2.03 -7.07 -14.72
C GLU A 81 1.38 -8.29 -14.05
N GLY A 82 1.82 -8.65 -12.83
CA GLY A 82 1.31 -9.80 -12.09
C GLY A 82 1.32 -9.61 -10.58
N GLU A 83 0.57 -10.47 -9.87
CA GLU A 83 0.39 -10.40 -8.42
C GLU A 83 1.72 -10.51 -7.65
N GLU A 84 2.61 -11.42 -8.07
CA GLU A 84 3.90 -11.62 -7.40
C GLU A 84 4.80 -10.39 -7.50
N GLU A 85 4.89 -9.81 -8.70
CA GLU A 85 5.67 -8.60 -8.95
C GLU A 85 5.09 -7.41 -8.16
N LEU A 86 3.75 -7.28 -8.13
CA LEU A 86 3.06 -6.26 -7.38
C LEU A 86 3.44 -6.30 -5.89
N ILE A 87 3.35 -7.49 -5.28
CA ILE A 87 3.69 -7.69 -3.87
C ILE A 87 5.16 -7.33 -3.60
N LYS A 88 6.10 -7.83 -4.42
CA LYS A 88 7.54 -7.51 -4.29
C LYS A 88 7.79 -6.00 -4.35
N LYS A 89 7.17 -5.31 -5.30
CA LYS A 89 7.32 -3.85 -5.45
C LYS A 89 6.68 -3.08 -4.30
N ILE A 90 5.51 -3.48 -3.82
CA ILE A 90 4.87 -2.88 -2.63
C ILE A 90 5.79 -2.99 -1.42
N ILE A 91 6.36 -4.17 -1.16
CA ILE A 91 7.29 -4.40 -0.04
C ILE A 91 8.52 -3.48 -0.17
N SER A 92 9.08 -3.36 -1.37
CA SER A 92 10.20 -2.43 -1.63
C SER A 92 9.82 -0.97 -1.36
N LYS A 93 8.62 -0.52 -1.73
CA LYS A 93 8.19 0.86 -1.44
C LYS A 93 7.95 1.08 0.05
N LEU A 94 7.38 0.09 0.72
CA LEU A 94 7.15 0.12 2.16
C LEU A 94 8.47 0.22 2.94
N SER A 95 9.49 -0.56 2.57
CA SER A 95 10.80 -0.50 3.24
C SER A 95 11.49 0.85 3.05
N ILE A 96 11.40 1.46 1.86
CA ILE A 96 11.90 2.82 1.59
C ILE A 96 11.18 3.86 2.46
N LEU A 97 9.85 3.75 2.59
CA LEU A 97 9.09 4.71 3.38
C LEU A 97 9.35 4.55 4.88
N ARG A 98 9.49 3.31 5.37
CA ARG A 98 9.82 3.02 6.78
C ARG A 98 11.23 3.47 7.16
N SER A 99 12.22 3.33 6.28
CA SER A 99 13.57 3.84 6.58
C SER A 99 13.62 5.36 6.67
N ARG A 100 12.72 6.06 5.96
CA ARG A 100 12.58 7.52 6.01
C ARG A 100 11.77 8.02 7.22
N SER A 101 10.86 7.24 7.77
CA SER A 101 10.13 7.59 9.00
C SER A 101 11.04 7.47 10.23
N SER A 102 11.89 6.44 10.29
CA SER A 102 12.80 6.21 11.42
C SER A 102 14.00 7.17 11.52
N GLY A 103 14.31 7.95 10.47
CA GLY A 103 15.42 8.91 10.46
C GLY A 103 15.11 10.29 11.07
N ARG A 104 14.02 10.43 11.83
CA ARG A 104 13.54 11.72 12.41
C ARG A 104 13.63 11.80 13.93
N THR A 105 14.41 10.94 14.58
CA THR A 105 14.77 11.07 16.00
C THR A 105 16.11 11.76 16.17
#